data_AF-A0AB37UI82-F1
#
_entry.id   AF-A0AB37UI82-F1
#
_cell.length_a   1.000
_cell.length_b   1.000
_cell.length_c   1.000
_cell.angle_alpha   90.00
_cell.angle_beta   90.00
_cell.angle_gamma   90.00
#
_symmetry.space_group_name_H-M   'P 1'
#
loop_
_entity.id
_entity.type
_entity.pdbx_description
1 polymer ?
#
loop_
_entity_poly.entity_id
_entity_poly.type
_entity_poly.pdbx_seq_one_letter_code
_entity_poly.pdbx_strand_id
1 'polypeptide(L)'
;MSSVANSVFTGVAAGMTTALVSAAASATQAIGQVGASILKVGADAEKSKVSFTTFLGSASKASAVLKDITKFAAETPFELPEVEKAAKQLLAFGFTAEQLKPTLTAVGNIAAGTGTDFSELAEIIGKAKTQGRLYAEDINQLTGRGIPIISELAKQYGVAESEVKKLVEQGKVGFPQLEKALVSMSSEGGRFEGLMTKLAQTTGGKFTNRQLVKIT
;
A
#
# COMPACT_ATOMS: atom_id res chain seq x y z
N MET A 1 26.32 64.18 2.13
CA MET A 1 26.07 64.15 0.67
C MET A 1 26.67 62.84 0.18
N SER A 2 25.84 61.80 -0.01
CA SER A 2 25.35 61.35 -1.33
C SER A 2 26.51 60.72 -2.16
N SER A 3 26.47 59.54 -2.78
CA SER A 3 25.40 58.59 -3.12
C SER A 3 26.04 57.49 -4.01
N VAL A 4 25.58 56.23 -3.88
CA VAL A 4 25.13 55.33 -4.99
C VAL A 4 26.14 54.66 -5.95
N ALA A 5 25.72 53.43 -6.37
CA ALA A 5 26.02 52.63 -7.57
C ALA A 5 27.32 51.81 -7.53
N ASN A 6 27.35 50.47 -7.60
CA ASN A 6 26.64 49.44 -8.40
C ASN A 6 26.81 49.55 -9.92
N SER A 7 26.98 48.38 -10.56
CA SER A 7 27.12 48.06 -11.99
C SER A 7 28.55 48.17 -12.57
N VAL A 8 29.26 47.06 -12.83
CA VAL A 8 29.08 46.06 -13.91
C VAL A 8 29.80 46.49 -15.20
N PHE A 9 30.49 45.53 -15.82
CA PHE A 9 30.92 45.47 -17.23
C PHE A 9 32.29 46.06 -17.64
N THR A 10 33.26 45.17 -17.82
CA THR A 10 34.05 45.12 -19.06
C THR A 10 34.24 43.67 -19.45
N GLY A 11 33.63 43.29 -20.57
CA GLY A 11 33.65 41.94 -21.12
C GLY A 11 34.93 41.61 -21.90
N VAL A 12 35.28 40.32 -21.82
CA VAL A 12 35.67 39.39 -22.90
C VAL A 12 36.53 39.92 -24.07
N ALA A 13 37.80 39.46 -24.09
CA ALA A 13 38.55 39.03 -25.28
C ALA A 13 39.71 38.15 -24.77
N ALA A 14 40.15 37.03 -25.35
CA ALA A 14 39.74 36.13 -26.42
C ALA A 14 40.71 34.94 -26.29
N GLY A 15 40.26 33.68 -26.46
CA GLY A 15 41.17 32.54 -26.67
C GLY A 15 41.53 31.70 -25.43
N MET A 16 40.68 30.72 -25.14
CA MET A 16 41.06 29.32 -24.85
C MET A 16 42.31 29.08 -23.96
N THR A 17 42.12 29.05 -22.63
CA THR A 17 42.87 28.21 -21.66
C THR A 17 42.28 28.38 -20.24
N THR A 18 40.98 28.15 -20.09
CA THR A 18 40.32 28.02 -18.77
C THR A 18 40.30 26.55 -18.35
N ALA A 19 41.28 26.16 -17.54
CA ALA A 19 41.10 25.10 -16.56
C ALA A 19 42.01 25.44 -15.39
N LEU A 20 41.43 25.77 -14.22
CA LEU A 20 41.87 25.23 -12.92
C LEU A 20 41.27 25.87 -11.66
N VAL A 21 40.38 26.88 -11.70
CA VAL A 21 39.84 27.43 -10.42
C VAL A 21 38.33 27.71 -10.46
N SER A 22 37.50 26.66 -10.60
CA SER A 22 36.05 26.79 -10.35
C SER A 22 35.34 25.50 -9.88
N ALA A 23 36.04 24.57 -9.21
CA ALA A 23 35.47 23.28 -8.80
C ALA A 23 35.23 23.13 -7.28
N ALA A 24 35.08 24.22 -6.51
CA ALA A 24 34.90 24.16 -5.06
C ALA A 24 33.57 24.75 -4.53
N ALA A 25 32.70 25.29 -5.39
CA ALA A 25 31.44 25.93 -4.96
C ALA A 25 30.15 25.20 -5.41
N SER A 26 30.25 24.15 -6.24
CA SER A 26 29.09 23.42 -6.78
C SER A 26 28.84 22.04 -6.17
N ALA A 27 29.64 21.59 -5.19
CA ALA A 27 29.47 20.29 -4.53
C ALA A 27 28.66 20.36 -3.23
N THR A 28 28.53 21.52 -2.59
CA THR A 28 27.88 21.65 -1.28
C THR A 28 26.35 21.67 -1.33
N GLN A 29 25.75 21.91 -2.50
CA GLN A 29 24.27 21.87 -2.66
C GLN A 29 23.73 20.50 -3.11
N ALA A 30 24.57 19.61 -3.64
CA ALA A 30 24.16 18.27 -4.06
C ALA A 30 24.22 17.23 -2.93
N ILE A 31 25.13 17.40 -1.96
CA ILE A 31 25.27 16.48 -0.82
C ILE A 31 24.13 16.68 0.21
N GLY A 32 23.57 17.88 0.32
CA GLY A 32 22.44 18.17 1.20
C GLY A 32 21.14 17.45 0.80
N GLN A 33 20.87 17.29 -0.51
CA GLN A 33 19.64 16.63 -0.98
C GLN A 33 19.74 15.10 -0.97
N VAL A 34 20.92 14.54 -1.25
CA VAL A 34 21.14 13.08 -1.17
C VAL A 34 21.22 12.63 0.29
N GLY A 35 21.90 13.38 1.16
CA GLY A 35 21.94 13.13 2.60
C GLY A 35 20.56 13.27 3.26
N ALA A 36 19.80 14.31 2.91
CA ALA A 36 18.43 14.47 3.40
C ALA A 36 17.51 13.34 2.93
N SER A 37 17.63 12.86 1.69
CA SER A 37 16.78 11.78 1.16
C SER A 37 17.10 10.42 1.82
N ILE A 38 18.38 10.09 2.03
CA ILE A 38 18.79 8.86 2.72
C ILE A 38 18.39 8.91 4.21
N LEU A 39 18.58 10.06 4.87
CA LEU A 39 18.14 10.25 6.25
C LEU A 39 16.62 10.18 6.39
N LYS A 40 15.86 10.69 5.41
CA LYS A 40 14.39 10.63 5.39
C LYS A 40 13.88 9.20 5.21
N VAL A 41 14.47 8.43 4.29
CA VAL A 41 14.12 7.01 4.09
C VAL A 41 14.42 6.17 5.34
N GLY A 42 15.57 6.41 5.99
CA GLY A 42 15.89 5.76 7.27
C GLY A 42 14.92 6.14 8.39
N ALA A 43 14.57 7.42 8.51
CA ALA A 43 13.64 7.92 9.51
C ALA A 43 12.20 7.44 9.29
N ASP A 44 11.74 7.33 8.04
CA ASP A 44 10.40 6.84 7.70
C ASP A 44 10.28 5.33 7.97
N ALA A 45 11.31 4.55 7.65
CA ALA A 45 11.39 3.13 8.00
C ALA A 45 11.40 2.93 9.53
N GLU A 46 12.15 3.75 10.27
CA GLU A 46 12.18 3.73 11.73
C GLU A 46 10.80 4.07 12.32
N LYS A 47 10.14 5.12 11.81
CA LYS A 47 8.78 5.50 12.21
C LYS A 47 7.75 4.41 11.92
N SER A 48 7.86 3.75 10.76
CA SER A 48 7.04 2.56 10.45
C SER A 48 7.28 1.47 11.48
N LYS A 49 8.54 1.09 11.74
CA LYS A 49 8.90 0.05 12.71
C LYS A 49 8.37 0.35 14.12
N VAL A 50 8.49 1.59 14.59
CA VAL A 50 7.93 2.02 15.88
C VAL A 50 6.41 1.83 15.90
N SER A 51 5.71 2.32 14.88
CA SER A 51 4.24 2.20 14.78
C SER A 51 3.79 0.74 14.77
N PHE A 52 4.42 -0.10 13.95
CA PHE A 52 4.14 -1.54 13.91
C PHE A 52 4.47 -2.22 15.23
N THR A 53 5.53 -1.81 15.91
CA THR A 53 5.89 -2.34 17.24
C THR A 53 4.83 -2.00 18.27
N THR A 54 4.27 -0.79 18.25
CA THR A 54 3.17 -0.38 19.13
C THR A 54 1.94 -1.26 18.93
N PHE A 55 1.55 -1.54 17.68
CA PHE A 55 0.38 -2.37 17.41
C PHE A 55 0.62 -3.87 17.70
N LEU A 56 1.82 -4.37 17.44
CA LEU A 56 2.15 -5.80 17.56
C LEU A 56 2.75 -6.20 18.91
N GLY A 57 3.10 -5.22 19.75
CA GLY A 57 3.76 -5.41 21.04
C GLY A 57 5.18 -5.97 20.97
N SER A 58 5.77 -6.10 19.78
CA SER A 58 7.09 -6.72 19.60
C SER A 58 7.83 -6.17 18.39
N ALA A 59 9.06 -5.71 18.62
CA ALA A 59 9.95 -5.25 17.55
C ALA A 59 10.33 -6.38 16.57
N SER A 60 10.39 -7.63 17.06
CA SER A 60 10.66 -8.80 16.21
C SER A 60 9.48 -9.06 15.27
N LYS A 61 8.24 -9.07 15.80
CA LYS A 61 7.02 -9.20 14.98
C LYS A 61 6.88 -8.06 13.98
N ALA A 62 7.15 -6.82 14.39
CA ALA A 62 7.14 -5.66 13.50
C ALA A 62 8.14 -5.80 12.35
N SER A 63 9.36 -6.27 12.64
CA SER A 63 10.39 -6.49 11.61
C SER A 63 10.01 -7.60 10.64
N ALA A 64 9.39 -8.68 11.14
CA ALA A 64 8.88 -9.76 10.29
C ALA A 64 7.74 -9.29 9.38
N VAL A 65 6.76 -8.57 9.93
CA VAL A 65 5.63 -8.01 9.16
C VAL A 65 6.12 -7.01 8.11
N LEU A 66 7.05 -6.11 8.45
CA LEU A 66 7.62 -5.18 7.47
C LEU A 66 8.34 -5.92 6.35
N LYS A 67 9.12 -6.97 6.66
CA LYS A 67 9.76 -7.81 5.64
C LYS A 67 8.75 -8.47 4.71
N ASP A 68 7.65 -8.99 5.26
CA ASP A 68 6.58 -9.60 4.47
C ASP A 68 5.88 -8.56 3.58
N ILE A 69 5.64 -7.35 4.08
CA ILE A 69 5.07 -6.23 3.31
C ILE A 69 6.01 -5.79 2.19
N THR A 70 7.32 -5.66 2.45
CA THR A 70 8.32 -5.35 1.42
C THR A 70 8.33 -6.42 0.33
N LYS A 71 8.31 -7.70 0.71
CA LYS A 71 8.24 -8.80 -0.24
C LYS A 71 6.93 -8.75 -1.05
N PHE A 72 5.81 -8.49 -0.39
CA PHE A 72 4.51 -8.38 -1.04
C PHE A 72 4.50 -7.25 -2.08
N ALA A 73 4.97 -6.05 -1.74
CA ALA A 73 5.07 -4.94 -2.68
C ALA A 73 5.99 -5.27 -3.87
N ALA A 74 7.11 -5.97 -3.64
CA ALA A 74 8.03 -6.41 -4.69
C ALA A 74 7.51 -7.58 -5.56
N GLU A 75 6.38 -8.20 -5.23
CA GLU A 75 5.79 -9.31 -6.01
C GLU A 75 4.44 -8.92 -6.64
N THR A 76 3.94 -7.72 -6.35
CA THR A 76 2.60 -7.27 -6.71
C THR A 76 2.67 -5.90 -7.42
N PRO A 77 1.57 -5.43 -8.05
CA PRO A 77 1.56 -4.11 -8.70
C PRO A 77 1.39 -2.94 -7.70
N PHE A 78 1.47 -3.18 -6.39
CA PHE A 78 1.25 -2.17 -5.35
C PHE A 78 2.56 -1.60 -4.81
N GLU A 79 2.56 -0.31 -4.52
CA GLU A 79 3.72 0.39 -3.96
C GLU A 79 3.88 0.10 -2.46
N LEU A 80 5.13 0.02 -1.98
CA LEU A 80 5.42 -0.27 -0.58
C LEU A 80 4.69 0.66 0.42
N PRO A 81 4.67 2.00 0.23
CA PRO A 81 3.95 2.89 1.15
C PRO A 81 2.44 2.63 1.23
N GLU A 82 1.83 2.18 0.13
CA GLU A 82 0.40 1.84 0.07
C GLU A 82 0.11 0.58 0.88
N VAL A 83 0.92 -0.46 0.69
CA VAL A 83 0.79 -1.73 1.42
C VAL A 83 1.08 -1.52 2.92
N GLU A 84 2.09 -0.72 3.26
CA GLU A 84 2.39 -0.38 4.67
C GLU A 84 1.23 0.38 5.33
N LYS A 85 0.64 1.36 4.64
CA LYS A 85 -0.50 2.13 5.16
C LYS A 85 -1.69 1.22 5.46
N ALA A 86 -2.05 0.36 4.51
CA ALA A 86 -3.15 -0.57 4.68
C ALA A 86 -2.87 -1.61 5.77
N ALA A 87 -1.65 -2.13 5.87
CA ALA A 87 -1.26 -3.03 6.95
C ALA A 87 -1.37 -2.38 8.33
N LYS A 88 -0.91 -1.12 8.49
CA LYS A 88 -1.09 -0.36 9.74
C LYS A 88 -2.56 -0.18 10.08
N GLN A 89 -3.38 0.11 9.08
CA GLN A 89 -4.82 0.28 9.26
C GLN A 89 -5.50 -1.02 9.69
N LEU A 90 -5.17 -2.16 9.07
CA LEU A 90 -5.63 -3.47 9.50
C LEU A 90 -5.17 -3.79 10.93
N LEU A 91 -3.93 -3.49 11.31
CA LEU A 91 -3.48 -3.64 12.69
C LEU A 91 -4.27 -2.77 13.67
N ALA A 92 -4.58 -1.52 13.30
CA ALA A 92 -5.42 -0.64 14.10
C ALA A 92 -6.85 -1.19 14.27
N PHE A 93 -7.35 -1.95 13.30
CA PHE A 93 -8.62 -2.68 13.38
C PHE A 93 -8.53 -4.03 14.11
N GLY A 94 -7.37 -4.35 14.70
CA GLY A 94 -7.17 -5.54 15.55
C GLY A 94 -6.82 -6.81 14.78
N PHE A 95 -6.30 -6.72 13.56
CA PHE A 95 -5.69 -7.87 12.89
C PHE A 95 -4.38 -8.28 13.57
N THR A 96 -4.12 -9.58 13.64
CA THR A 96 -2.82 -10.08 14.10
C THR A 96 -1.80 -10.09 12.96
N ALA A 97 -0.52 -10.24 13.29
CA ALA A 97 0.54 -10.37 12.30
C ALA A 97 0.30 -11.54 11.32
N GLU A 98 -0.24 -12.65 11.83
CA GLU A 98 -0.52 -13.86 11.07
C GLU A 98 -1.71 -13.68 10.11
N GLN A 99 -2.67 -12.82 10.47
CA GLN A 99 -3.83 -12.51 9.63
C GLN A 99 -3.52 -11.45 8.57
N LEU A 100 -2.53 -10.58 8.78
CA LEU A 100 -2.21 -9.50 7.85
C LEU A 100 -1.93 -10.01 6.44
N LYS A 101 -1.01 -10.97 6.29
CA LYS A 101 -0.61 -11.47 4.97
C LYS A 101 -1.77 -12.05 4.16
N PRO A 102 -2.59 -13.00 4.68
CA PRO A 102 -3.72 -13.52 3.92
C PRO A 102 -4.77 -12.44 3.63
N THR A 103 -5.04 -11.53 4.57
CA THR A 103 -5.99 -10.42 4.33
C THR A 103 -5.48 -9.47 3.25
N LEU A 104 -4.22 -9.02 3.32
CA LEU A 104 -3.61 -8.14 2.30
C LEU A 104 -3.59 -8.80 0.92
N THR A 105 -3.35 -10.12 0.88
CA THR A 105 -3.41 -10.90 -0.37
C THR A 105 -4.81 -10.93 -0.94
N ALA A 106 -5.82 -11.19 -0.10
CA ALA A 106 -7.21 -11.21 -0.53
C ALA A 106 -7.67 -9.84 -1.02
N VAL A 107 -7.38 -8.79 -0.26
CA VAL A 107 -7.65 -7.39 -0.62
C VAL A 107 -6.98 -7.03 -1.94
N GLY A 108 -5.70 -7.35 -2.09
CA GLY A 108 -4.94 -7.00 -3.29
C GLY A 108 -5.41 -7.72 -4.54
N ASN A 109 -5.76 -9.01 -4.45
CA ASN A 109 -6.33 -9.75 -5.58
C ASN A 109 -7.69 -9.18 -6.01
N ILE A 110 -8.55 -8.82 -5.05
CA ILE A 110 -9.85 -8.22 -5.31
C ILE A 110 -9.69 -6.81 -5.90
N ALA A 111 -8.82 -5.97 -5.32
CA ALA A 111 -8.48 -4.65 -5.81
C ALA A 111 -7.96 -4.71 -7.25
N ALA A 112 -7.00 -5.60 -7.52
CA ALA A 112 -6.45 -5.87 -8.84
C ALA A 112 -7.53 -6.25 -9.88
N GLY A 113 -8.53 -7.04 -9.48
CA GLY A 113 -9.59 -7.47 -10.39
C GLY A 113 -10.74 -6.49 -10.58
N THR A 114 -11.00 -5.64 -9.60
CA THR A 114 -12.10 -4.66 -9.64
C THR A 114 -11.66 -3.25 -10.03
N GLY A 115 -10.35 -2.97 -9.95
CA GLY A 115 -9.81 -1.62 -10.08
C GLY A 115 -10.08 -0.73 -8.86
N THR A 116 -10.58 -1.31 -7.76
CA THR A 116 -10.84 -0.59 -6.51
C THR A 116 -9.52 -0.26 -5.81
N ASP A 117 -9.47 0.88 -5.13
CA ASP A 117 -8.36 1.26 -4.28
C ASP A 117 -8.11 0.24 -3.14
N PHE A 118 -6.85 -0.13 -2.93
CA PHE A 118 -6.44 -1.12 -1.93
C PHE A 118 -6.76 -0.66 -0.50
N SER A 119 -6.53 0.62 -0.20
CA SER A 119 -6.77 1.20 1.12
C SER A 119 -8.26 1.25 1.44
N GLU A 120 -9.09 1.56 0.44
CA GLU A 120 -10.54 1.61 0.59
C GLU A 120 -11.14 0.24 0.94
N LEU A 121 -10.70 -0.82 0.26
CA LEU A 121 -11.13 -2.18 0.60
C LEU A 121 -10.64 -2.61 1.98
N ALA A 122 -9.38 -2.31 2.33
CA ALA A 122 -8.85 -2.57 3.66
C ALA A 122 -9.66 -1.86 4.75
N GLU A 123 -10.17 -0.66 4.47
CA GLU A 123 -11.04 0.10 5.38
C GLU A 123 -12.39 -0.59 5.62
N ILE A 124 -13.08 -1.00 4.55
CA ILE A 124 -14.39 -1.68 4.66
C ILE A 124 -14.24 -2.97 5.49
N ILE A 125 -13.21 -3.75 5.19
CA ILE A 125 -12.94 -5.03 5.88
C ILE A 125 -12.55 -4.78 7.33
N GLY A 126 -11.77 -3.75 7.58
CA GLY A 126 -11.37 -3.31 8.91
C GLY A 126 -12.56 -2.89 9.78
N LYS A 127 -13.47 -2.07 9.23
CA LYS A 127 -14.72 -1.68 9.90
C LYS A 127 -15.54 -2.92 10.26
N ALA A 128 -15.76 -3.82 9.31
CA ALA A 128 -16.49 -5.06 9.56
C ALA A 128 -15.85 -5.93 10.66
N LYS A 129 -14.50 -5.94 10.76
CA LYS A 129 -13.81 -6.64 11.86
C LYS A 129 -14.08 -6.01 13.21
N THR A 130 -13.90 -4.70 13.33
CA THR A 130 -14.15 -3.99 14.61
C THR A 130 -15.60 -4.07 15.05
N GLN A 131 -16.52 -4.10 14.09
CA GLN A 131 -17.95 -4.28 14.33
C GLN A 131 -18.34 -5.75 14.62
N GLY A 132 -17.45 -6.70 14.31
CA GLY A 132 -17.67 -8.14 14.45
C GLY A 132 -18.64 -8.76 13.44
N ARG A 133 -19.29 -7.95 12.61
CA ARG A 133 -20.29 -8.36 11.63
C ARG A 133 -20.30 -7.44 10.41
N LEU A 134 -20.90 -7.94 9.34
CA LEU A 134 -21.16 -7.17 8.14
C LEU A 134 -22.49 -6.42 8.28
N TYR A 135 -22.55 -5.18 7.78
CA TYR A 135 -23.79 -4.42 7.64
C TYR A 135 -24.26 -4.36 6.18
N ALA A 136 -25.54 -3.99 6.00
CA ALA A 136 -26.11 -3.80 4.68
C ALA A 136 -25.35 -2.72 3.88
N GLU A 137 -24.85 -1.68 4.56
CA GLU A 137 -24.01 -0.66 3.94
C GLU A 137 -22.70 -1.24 3.39
N ASP A 138 -21.99 -2.06 4.16
CA ASP A 138 -20.75 -2.71 3.72
C ASP A 138 -21.00 -3.59 2.48
N ILE A 139 -22.11 -4.33 2.45
CA ILE A 139 -22.51 -5.11 1.27
C ILE A 139 -22.74 -4.22 0.06
N ASN A 140 -23.49 -3.13 0.22
CA ASN A 140 -23.77 -2.21 -0.88
C ASN A 140 -22.46 -1.56 -1.38
N GLN A 141 -21.53 -1.25 -0.48
CA GLN A 141 -20.21 -0.72 -0.83
C GLN A 141 -19.37 -1.74 -1.61
N LEU A 142 -19.32 -3.00 -1.18
CA LEU A 142 -18.57 -4.05 -1.87
C LEU A 142 -19.19 -4.39 -3.23
N THR A 143 -20.52 -4.57 -3.28
CA THR A 143 -21.24 -4.88 -4.53
C THR A 143 -21.20 -3.74 -5.53
N GLY A 144 -21.32 -2.48 -5.09
CA GLY A 144 -21.19 -1.29 -5.94
C GLY A 144 -19.79 -1.16 -6.58
N ARG A 145 -18.78 -1.79 -5.98
CA ARG A 145 -17.40 -1.87 -6.50
C ARG A 145 -17.14 -3.12 -7.34
N GLY A 146 -18.19 -3.87 -7.70
CA GLY A 146 -18.07 -5.08 -8.51
C GLY A 146 -17.55 -6.31 -7.75
N ILE A 147 -17.53 -6.27 -6.42
CA ILE A 147 -17.15 -7.42 -5.59
C ILE A 147 -18.40 -8.29 -5.37
N PRO A 148 -18.43 -9.54 -5.86
CA PRO A 148 -19.60 -10.40 -5.79
C PRO A 148 -19.79 -11.04 -4.40
N ILE A 149 -19.77 -10.21 -3.33
CA ILE A 149 -19.83 -10.68 -1.95
C ILE A 149 -21.15 -11.39 -1.64
N ILE A 150 -22.26 -10.94 -2.25
CA ILE A 150 -23.57 -11.57 -2.09
C ILE A 150 -23.55 -13.00 -2.62
N SER A 151 -23.03 -13.20 -3.84
CA SER A 151 -22.95 -14.52 -4.46
C SER A 151 -22.09 -15.47 -3.64
N GLU A 152 -20.97 -14.97 -3.12
CA GLU A 152 -20.06 -15.81 -2.33
C GLU A 152 -20.63 -16.18 -0.96
N LEU A 153 -21.30 -15.24 -0.29
CA LEU A 153 -22.02 -15.53 0.96
C LEU A 153 -23.19 -16.50 0.70
N ALA A 154 -23.94 -16.32 -0.38
CA ALA A 154 -25.03 -17.23 -0.76
C ALA A 154 -24.55 -18.69 -0.87
N LYS A 155 -23.42 -18.91 -1.55
CA LYS A 155 -22.79 -20.23 -1.65
C LYS A 155 -22.37 -20.80 -0.29
N GLN A 156 -21.79 -19.96 0.58
CA GLN A 156 -21.36 -20.41 1.92
C GLN A 156 -22.51 -20.82 2.82
N TYR A 157 -23.64 -20.13 2.73
CA TYR A 157 -24.84 -20.42 3.52
C TYR A 157 -25.80 -21.40 2.84
N GLY A 158 -25.59 -21.73 1.57
CA GLY A 158 -26.48 -22.60 0.78
C GLY A 158 -27.86 -21.99 0.55
N VAL A 159 -27.94 -20.65 0.46
CA VAL A 159 -29.19 -19.89 0.32
C VAL A 159 -29.24 -19.16 -1.03
N ALA A 160 -30.40 -18.61 -1.38
CA ALA A 160 -30.50 -17.73 -2.54
C ALA A 160 -29.80 -16.38 -2.28
N GLU A 161 -29.27 -15.75 -3.33
CA GLU A 161 -28.63 -14.42 -3.23
C GLU A 161 -29.55 -13.35 -2.64
N SER A 162 -30.87 -13.44 -2.91
CA SER A 162 -31.89 -12.57 -2.33
C SER A 162 -32.01 -12.68 -0.81
N GLU A 163 -31.60 -13.80 -0.22
CA GLU A 163 -31.68 -14.02 1.23
C GLU A 163 -30.45 -13.52 1.99
N VAL A 164 -29.33 -13.28 1.30
CA VAL A 164 -28.07 -12.85 1.94
C VAL A 164 -28.22 -11.51 2.64
N LYS A 165 -28.90 -10.54 2.01
CA LYS A 165 -29.15 -9.23 2.64
C LYS A 165 -29.93 -9.38 3.95
N LYS A 166 -30.92 -10.27 3.97
CA LYS A 166 -31.70 -10.59 5.18
C LYS A 166 -30.84 -11.24 6.26
N LEU A 167 -29.91 -12.14 5.90
CA LEU A 167 -28.97 -12.73 6.86
C LEU A 167 -28.06 -11.67 7.50
N VAL A 168 -27.66 -10.67 6.72
CA VAL A 168 -26.79 -9.56 7.16
C VAL A 168 -27.56 -8.61 8.06
N GLU A 169 -28.79 -8.24 7.70
CA GLU A 169 -29.70 -7.46 8.54
C GLU A 169 -29.99 -8.16 9.88
N GLN A 170 -30.12 -9.50 9.86
CA GLN A 170 -30.27 -10.33 11.06
C GLN A 170 -28.97 -10.46 11.88
N GLY A 171 -27.85 -9.92 11.41
CA GLY A 171 -26.54 -10.03 12.07
C GLY A 171 -25.94 -11.43 12.04
N LYS A 172 -26.43 -12.31 11.16
CA LYS A 172 -25.94 -13.70 11.03
C LYS A 172 -24.66 -13.81 10.22
N VAL A 173 -24.27 -12.75 9.51
CA VAL A 173 -23.01 -12.66 8.76
C VAL A 173 -21.99 -11.91 9.59
N GLY A 174 -21.14 -12.68 10.29
CA GLY A 174 -20.04 -12.17 11.07
C GLY A 174 -18.83 -11.82 10.21
N PHE A 175 -17.84 -11.18 10.83
CA PHE A 175 -16.53 -10.96 10.21
C PHE A 175 -15.86 -12.25 9.71
N PRO A 176 -15.91 -13.40 10.43
CA PRO A 176 -15.29 -14.63 9.93
C PRO A 176 -15.87 -15.12 8.60
N GLN A 177 -17.18 -14.93 8.37
CA GLN A 177 -17.82 -15.30 7.11
C GLN A 177 -17.47 -14.33 5.99
N LEU A 178 -17.36 -13.04 6.29
CA LEU A 178 -16.80 -12.05 5.36
C LEU A 178 -15.36 -12.41 4.97
N GLU A 179 -14.49 -12.66 5.95
CA GLU A 179 -13.09 -13.03 5.72
C GLU A 179 -13.00 -14.30 4.85
N LYS A 180 -13.78 -15.33 5.18
CA LYS A 180 -13.84 -16.56 4.39
C LYS A 180 -14.31 -16.30 2.96
N ALA A 181 -15.29 -15.40 2.75
CA ALA A 181 -15.74 -15.03 1.41
C ALA A 181 -14.63 -14.34 0.60
N LEU A 182 -13.95 -13.38 1.21
CA LEU A 182 -12.85 -12.64 0.56
C LEU A 182 -11.69 -13.58 0.21
N VAL A 183 -11.31 -14.45 1.14
CA VAL A 183 -10.26 -15.46 0.92
C VAL A 183 -10.69 -16.45 -0.17
N SER A 184 -11.92 -16.96 -0.14
CA SER A 184 -12.45 -17.88 -1.16
C SER A 184 -12.41 -17.27 -2.57
N MET A 185 -12.84 -16.00 -2.70
CA MET A 185 -12.82 -15.32 -3.99
C MET A 185 -11.41 -15.02 -4.51
N SER A 186 -10.40 -14.96 -3.64
CA SER A 186 -9.02 -14.58 -3.99
C SER A 186 -8.00 -15.73 -3.99
N SER A 187 -8.41 -16.91 -3.51
CA SER A 187 -7.60 -18.14 -3.45
C SER A 187 -7.88 -19.05 -4.65
N GLU A 188 -7.28 -20.25 -4.66
CA GLU A 188 -7.40 -21.24 -5.74
C GLU A 188 -8.85 -21.53 -6.13
N GLY A 189 -9.18 -21.37 -7.41
CA GLY A 189 -10.54 -21.51 -7.97
C GLY A 189 -11.44 -20.28 -7.78
N GLY A 190 -10.96 -19.26 -7.07
CA GLY A 190 -11.65 -17.99 -6.84
C GLY A 190 -11.60 -17.06 -8.05
N ARG A 191 -12.62 -16.20 -8.18
CA ARG A 191 -12.75 -15.26 -9.31
C ARG A 191 -11.55 -14.30 -9.45
N PHE A 192 -10.88 -13.98 -8.35
CA PHE A 192 -9.76 -13.04 -8.28
C PHE A 192 -8.40 -13.73 -8.09
N GLU A 193 -8.34 -15.04 -8.27
CA GLU A 193 -7.12 -15.81 -8.05
C GLU A 193 -5.93 -15.30 -8.88
N GLY A 194 -4.85 -14.96 -8.17
CA GLY A 194 -3.55 -14.61 -8.75
C GLY A 194 -3.59 -13.37 -9.64
N LEU A 195 -4.61 -12.51 -9.51
CA LEU A 195 -4.74 -11.31 -10.33
C LEU A 195 -3.62 -10.32 -10.08
N MET A 196 -3.13 -10.19 -8.83
CA MET A 196 -1.95 -9.37 -8.56
C MET A 196 -0.73 -9.86 -9.36
N THR A 197 -0.45 -11.17 -9.34
CA THR A 197 0.69 -11.75 -10.07
C THR A 197 0.54 -11.55 -11.57
N LYS A 198 -0.67 -11.77 -12.11
CA LYS A 198 -0.98 -11.56 -13.53
C LYS A 198 -0.76 -10.10 -13.93
N LEU A 199 -1.22 -9.15 -13.11
CA LEU A 199 -0.99 -7.72 -13.34
C LEU A 199 0.48 -7.32 -13.18
N ALA A 200 1.19 -7.83 -12.17
CA ALA A 200 2.61 -7.58 -11.97
C ALA A 200 3.46 -8.06 -13.16
N GLN A 201 3.02 -9.09 -13.88
CA GLN A 201 3.67 -9.59 -15.09
C GLN A 201 3.38 -8.78 -16.36
N THR A 202 2.39 -7.87 -16.33
CA THR A 202 2.12 -6.97 -17.46
C THR A 202 3.26 -5.98 -17.68
N THR A 203 3.33 -5.39 -18.87
CA THR A 203 4.39 -4.44 -19.25
C THR A 203 4.47 -3.24 -18.29
N GLY A 204 3.33 -2.78 -17.76
CA GLY A 204 3.27 -1.73 -16.73
C GLY A 204 3.78 -2.23 -15.37
N GLY A 205 3.30 -3.39 -14.91
CA GLY A 205 3.73 -3.98 -13.62
C GLY A 205 5.23 -4.31 -13.57
N LYS A 206 5.81 -4.79 -14.67
CA LYS A 206 7.26 -5.04 -14.80
C LYS A 206 8.10 -3.77 -14.77
N PHE A 207 7.51 -2.59 -15.03
CA PHE A 207 8.20 -1.31 -14.96
C PHE A 207 8.22 -0.78 -13.53
N THR A 208 7.08 -0.84 -12.84
CA THR A 208 6.91 -0.49 -11.42
C THR A 208 7.78 -1.37 -10.52
N ASN A 209 7.72 -2.69 -10.71
CA ASN A 209 8.45 -3.63 -9.87
C ASN A 209 9.98 -3.58 -10.05
N ARG A 210 10.44 -3.20 -11.25
CA ARG A 210 11.88 -2.97 -11.50
C ARG A 210 12.44 -1.72 -10.81
N GLN A 211 11.61 -0.77 -10.39
CA GLN A 211 12.08 0.37 -9.59
C GLN A 211 12.31 -0.04 -8.14
N LEU A 212 11.47 -0.90 -7.56
CA LEU A 212 11.62 -1.39 -6.19
C LEU A 212 12.90 -2.22 -5.98
N VAL A 213 13.24 -3.10 -6.93
CA VAL A 213 14.45 -3.96 -6.84
C VAL A 213 15.76 -3.19 -6.95
N LYS A 214 15.77 -1.98 -7.52
CA LYS A 214 16.99 -1.17 -7.65
C LYS A 214 17.30 -0.32 -6.41
N ILE A 215 16.41 -0.28 -5.44
CA ILE A 215 16.52 0.56 -4.22
C ILE A 215 16.82 -0.30 -2.97
N THR A 216 16.82 -1.63 -3.10
CA THR A 216 17.24 -2.58 -2.04
C THR A 216 18.61 -3.16 -2.37
#